data_AF-A0A3M1QM38-F1
#
_entry.id   AF-A0A3M1QM38-F1
#
_cell.length_a   1.000
_cell.length_b   1.000
_cell.length_c   1.000
_cell.angle_alpha   90.00
_cell.angle_beta   90.00
_cell.angle_gamma   90.00
#
_symmetry.space_group_name_H-M   'P 1'
#
loop_
_entity.id
_entity.type
_entity.pdbx_description
1 polymer ?
#
loop_
_entity_poly.entity_id
_entity_poly.type
_entity_poly.pdbx_seq_one_letter_code
_entity_poly.pdbx_strand_id
1 'polypeptide(L)' 'VWNPTTSFADVTEYFAAPLLAVRTLKSDPVVGLPEGKAEQLDTVDDEWRVNGKRGVIQFKG' A
#
# COMPACT_ATOMS: atom_id res chain seq x y z
N VAL A 1 5.72 -8.95 -7.18
CA VAL A 1 5.21 -7.95 -6.22
C VAL A 1 4.95 -6.67 -7.00
N TRP A 2 3.84 -5.96 -6.75
CA TRP A 2 3.48 -4.73 -7.47
C TRP A 2 4.48 -3.59 -7.24
N ASN A 3 4.54 -2.63 -8.15
CA ASN A 3 5.26 -1.38 -7.89
C ASN A 3 4.51 -0.61 -6.79
N PRO A 4 5.18 -0.04 -5.77
CA PRO A 4 4.52 0.75 -4.74
C PRO A 4 3.60 1.87 -5.25
N THR A 5 3.89 2.40 -6.44
CA THR A 5 3.10 3.47 -7.08
C THR A 5 1.94 2.94 -7.95
N THR A 6 1.82 1.62 -8.14
CA THR A 6 0.68 1.03 -8.85
C THR A 6 -0.63 1.51 -8.23
N SER A 7 -1.61 1.89 -9.04
CA SER A 7 -2.92 2.39 -8.57
C SER A 7 -3.64 1.35 -7.72
N PHE A 8 -4.14 1.76 -6.54
CA PHE A 8 -4.98 0.90 -5.70
C PHE A 8 -6.31 0.57 -6.41
N ALA A 9 -6.85 1.52 -7.20
CA ALA A 9 -8.11 1.32 -7.91
C ALA A 9 -7.98 0.27 -9.02
N ASP A 10 -6.88 0.27 -9.76
CA ASP A 10 -6.62 -0.66 -10.87
C ASP A 10 -6.46 -2.09 -10.33
N VAL A 11 -5.69 -2.24 -9.24
CA VAL A 11 -5.45 -3.56 -8.61
C VAL A 11 -6.73 -4.13 -7.98
N THR A 12 -7.68 -3.27 -7.59
CA THR A 12 -8.94 -3.66 -6.94
C THR A 12 -10.16 -3.50 -7.86
N GLU A 13 -9.96 -3.33 -9.17
CA GLU A 13 -11.03 -3.09 -10.15
C GLU A 13 -12.10 -4.18 -10.13
N TYR A 14 -11.68 -5.43 -9.85
CA TYR A 14 -12.55 -6.59 -9.77
C TYR A 14 -13.62 -6.53 -8.67
N PHE A 15 -13.52 -5.61 -7.70
CA PHE A 15 -14.60 -5.38 -6.75
C PHE A 15 -15.73 -4.57 -7.40
N ALA A 16 -16.91 -5.19 -7.50
CA ALA A 16 -18.11 -4.61 -8.11
C ALA A 16 -18.76 -3.46 -7.32
N ALA A 17 -18.23 -3.12 -6.14
CA ALA A 17 -18.73 -2.07 -5.26
C ALA A 17 -17.57 -1.22 -4.73
N PRO A 18 -17.84 -0.03 -4.15
CA PRO A 18 -16.83 0.74 -3.44
C PRO A 18 -16.14 -0.09 -2.34
N LEU A 19 -14.83 0.07 -2.23
CA LEU A 19 -13.96 -0.67 -1.33
C LEU A 19 -13.15 0.29 -0.46
N LEU A 20 -13.14 0.06 0.85
CA LEU A 20 -12.23 0.70 1.80
C LEU A 20 -11.36 -0.36 2.47
N ALA A 21 -10.05 -0.32 2.25
CA ALA A 21 -9.08 -1.16 2.93
C ALA A 21 -8.42 -0.37 4.07
N VAL A 22 -8.59 -0.85 5.30
CA VAL A 22 -7.86 -0.37 6.49
C VAL A 22 -6.89 -1.47 6.89
N ARG A 23 -5.58 -1.24 6.66
CA ARG A 23 -4.57 -2.30 6.76
C ARG A 23 -3.36 -1.85 7.58
N THR A 24 -3.01 -2.63 8.60
CA THR A 24 -1.67 -2.61 9.22
C THR A 24 -0.68 -3.38 8.34
N LEU A 25 0.49 -2.82 8.09
CA LEU A 25 1.50 -3.38 7.20
C LEU A 25 2.22 -4.57 7.87
N LYS A 26 1.90 -5.78 7.42
CA LYS A 26 2.47 -7.05 7.90
C LYS A 26 2.92 -7.96 6.74
N SER A 27 3.12 -7.39 5.56
CA SER A 27 3.49 -8.10 4.33
C SER A 27 4.10 -7.15 3.31
N ASP A 28 4.97 -7.66 2.44
CA ASP A 28 5.69 -6.87 1.43
C ASP A 28 4.81 -6.07 0.46
N PRO A 29 3.67 -6.59 -0.04
CA PRO A 29 2.91 -5.86 -1.05
C PRO A 29 2.33 -4.55 -0.50
N VAL A 30 2.54 -3.47 -1.25
CA VAL A 30 1.91 -2.16 -1.05
C VAL A 30 1.73 -1.51 -2.42
N VAL A 31 0.66 -0.75 -2.58
CA VAL A 31 0.29 -0.04 -3.82
C VAL A 31 -0.30 1.32 -3.43
N GLY A 32 -0.47 2.22 -4.39
CA GLY A 32 -1.10 3.54 -4.20
C GLY A 32 -0.26 4.51 -3.37
N LEU A 33 1.05 4.30 -3.27
CA LEU A 33 1.95 5.25 -2.64
C LEU A 33 2.36 6.36 -3.63
N PRO A 34 2.62 7.58 -3.14
CA PRO A 34 3.28 8.60 -3.93
C PRO A 34 4.66 8.15 -4.40
N GLU A 35 5.10 8.66 -5.54
CA GLU A 35 6.45 8.44 -6.06
C GLU A 35 7.52 8.85 -5.02
N GLY A 36 8.56 8.05 -4.88
CA GLY A 36 9.65 8.27 -3.92
C GLY A 36 9.31 7.93 -2.46
N LYS A 37 8.03 7.65 -2.13
CA LYS A 37 7.65 7.43 -0.73
C LYS A 37 8.16 6.10 -0.19
N ALA A 38 8.14 5.06 -1.02
CA ALA A 38 8.63 3.74 -0.63
C ALA A 38 10.14 3.79 -0.40
N GLU A 39 10.87 4.41 -1.33
CA GLU A 39 12.31 4.62 -1.29
C GLU A 39 12.72 5.43 -0.06
N GLN A 40 11.97 6.50 0.26
CA GLN A 40 12.18 7.26 1.49
C GLN A 40 12.03 6.35 2.73
N LEU A 41 10.98 5.54 2.80
CA LEU A 41 10.75 4.66 3.95
C LEU A 41 11.80 3.55 4.06
N ASP A 42 12.28 3.04 2.93
CA ASP A 42 13.36 2.06 2.87
C ASP A 42 14.67 2.62 3.48
N THR A 43 14.91 3.94 3.43
CA THR A 43 16.07 4.57 4.12
C THR A 43 15.90 4.71 5.64
N VAL A 44 14.67 4.65 6.15
CA VAL A 44 14.34 4.91 7.57
C VAL A 44 14.21 3.62 8.37
N ASP A 45 13.61 2.58 7.77
CA ASP A 45 13.28 1.32 8.43
C ASP A 45 13.07 0.26 7.34
N ASP A 46 14.03 -0.62 7.09
CA ASP A 46 13.97 -1.64 6.03
C ASP A 46 12.83 -2.67 6.20
N GLU A 47 12.32 -2.83 7.43
CA GLU A 47 11.21 -3.74 7.75
C GLU A 47 9.83 -3.04 7.78
N TRP A 48 9.73 -1.79 7.32
CA TRP A 48 8.52 -0.97 7.51
C TRP A 48 7.22 -1.57 6.95
N ARG A 49 7.32 -2.50 5.98
CA ARG A 49 6.19 -3.19 5.33
C ARG A 49 5.69 -4.41 6.12
N VAL A 50 6.51 -4.95 7.02
CA VAL A 50 6.24 -6.24 7.69
C VAL A 50 6.18 -6.13 9.21
N ASN A 51 6.81 -5.11 9.81
CA ASN A 51 6.94 -4.98 11.26
C ASN A 51 5.68 -4.46 11.99
N GLY A 52 4.59 -4.16 11.28
CA GLY A 52 3.32 -3.76 11.87
C GLY A 52 3.26 -2.34 12.45
N LYS A 53 4.31 -1.52 12.33
CA LYS A 53 4.37 -0.17 12.90
C LYS A 53 3.59 0.88 12.12
N ARG A 54 3.19 0.56 10.89
CA ARG A 54 2.54 1.48 9.95
C ARG A 54 1.26 0.88 9.40
N GLY A 55 0.38 1.73 8.90
CA GLY A 55 -0.85 1.33 8.25
C GLY A 55 -1.22 2.26 7.10
N VAL A 56 -2.13 1.78 6.27
CA VAL A 56 -2.71 2.52 5.15
C VAL A 56 -4.24 2.46 5.25
N ILE A 57 -4.88 3.51 4.78
CA ILE A 57 -6.33 3.57 4.55
C ILE A 57 -6.49 3.91 3.07
N GLN A 58 -7.05 3.00 2.29
CA GLN A 58 -7.12 3.11 0.84
C GLN A 58 -8.56 2.91 0.37
N PHE A 59 -9.06 3.85 -0.41
CA PHE A 59 -10.42 3.84 -0.92
C PHE A 59 -10.42 3.74 -2.45
N LYS A 60 -11.31 2.90 -2.98
CA LYS A 60 -11.72 2.86 -4.39
C LYS A 60 -13.24 3.00 -4.42
N GLY A 61 -13.77 3.98 -5.15
CA GLY A 61 -15.20 4.26 -5.25
C GLY A 61 -15.59 4.66 -6.65
#